data_AF-A0A093J4U0-F1
#
_entry.id   AF-A0A093J4U0-F1
#
_cell.length_a   1.000
_cell.length_b   1.000
_cell.length_c   1.000
_cell.angle_alpha   90.00
_cell.angle_beta   90.00
_cell.angle_gamma   90.00
#
_symmetry.space_group_name_H-M   'P 1'
#
loop_
_entity.id
_entity.type
_entity.pdbx_description
1 polymer ?
#
loop_
_entity_poly.entity_id
_entity_poly.type
_entity_poly.pdbx_seq_one_letter_code
_entity_poly.pdbx_strand_id
1 'polypeptide(L)'
;STLKRSLDVFKQQVDNVGQGHIQLAQTLREEAKKMEDFREKQKQHRKKIEMIMEAIHKNRNLQYKKTTEVKQTCCCFFPYAALLYLSSLSCFWQLFLKLAQTKSALEDSDRSYQQNVMMLEKIREEWVKEHIKACEFFETQECERINYFRNALWLHVNQLSQDCVQNDEKYEEIRKSLEKCSIEKDIEFFVNLRKTGSLAPAPVVYENYYNTQRNATPVRSPVPVPISRRGPLPTPISAPGEPDYTTVDGYSLI
;
A
#
# COMPACT_ATOMS: atom_id res chain seq x y z
N SER A 1 -16.28 6.24 42.09
CA SER A 1 -16.71 7.49 41.45
C SER A 1 -16.98 7.23 39.97
N THR A 2 -17.96 7.93 39.43
CA THR A 2 -18.33 7.97 38.03
C THR A 2 -17.17 8.45 37.16
N LEU A 3 -16.46 9.51 37.57
CA LEU A 3 -15.28 10.01 36.85
C LEU A 3 -14.18 8.95 36.70
N LYS A 4 -13.88 8.19 37.76
CA LYS A 4 -12.87 7.12 37.70
C LYS A 4 -13.24 6.09 36.64
N ARG A 5 -14.50 5.65 36.61
CA ARG A 5 -14.99 4.68 35.61
C ARG A 5 -14.85 5.23 34.19
N SER A 6 -15.14 6.50 33.97
CA SER A 6 -15.00 7.11 32.64
C SER A 6 -13.55 7.25 32.21
N LEU A 7 -12.62 7.54 33.14
CA LEU A 7 -11.18 7.50 32.88
C LEU A 7 -10.67 6.09 32.56
N ASP A 8 -11.20 5.06 33.23
CA ASP A 8 -10.88 3.66 32.93
C ASP A 8 -11.33 3.28 31.50
N VAL A 9 -12.53 3.73 31.08
CA VAL A 9 -13.02 3.56 29.70
C VAL A 9 -12.16 4.33 28.71
N PHE A 10 -11.80 5.58 28.98
CA PHE A 10 -10.89 6.37 28.14
C PHE A 10 -9.60 5.61 27.88
N LYS A 11 -8.93 5.14 28.93
CA LYS A 11 -7.69 4.39 28.82
C LYS A 11 -7.88 3.14 27.95
N GLN A 12 -8.92 2.35 28.22
CA GLN A 12 -9.22 1.13 27.48
C GLN A 12 -9.45 1.40 25.99
N GLN A 13 -10.21 2.43 25.64
CA GLN A 13 -10.49 2.73 24.23
C GLN A 13 -9.26 3.28 23.50
N VAL A 14 -8.42 4.07 24.16
CA VAL A 14 -7.13 4.50 23.60
C VAL A 14 -6.21 3.31 23.35
N ASP A 15 -6.14 2.35 24.27
CA ASP A 15 -5.38 1.11 24.09
C ASP A 15 -5.92 0.30 22.89
N ASN A 16 -7.24 0.21 22.73
CA ASN A 16 -7.87 -0.46 21.59
C ASN A 16 -7.54 0.20 20.25
N VAL A 17 -7.55 1.54 20.17
CA VAL A 17 -7.13 2.29 18.97
C VAL A 17 -5.67 1.99 18.63
N GLY A 18 -4.79 2.01 19.63
CA GLY A 18 -3.38 1.65 19.44
C GLY A 18 -3.21 0.23 18.89
N GLN A 19 -3.97 -0.73 19.43
CA GLN A 19 -3.95 -2.12 18.96
C GLN A 19 -4.51 -2.26 17.52
N GLY A 20 -5.56 -1.50 17.17
CA GLY A 20 -6.11 -1.43 15.82
C GLY A 20 -5.08 -0.97 14.81
N HIS A 21 -4.39 0.15 15.08
CA HIS A 21 -3.31 0.65 14.21
C HIS A 21 -2.16 -0.34 14.03
N ILE A 22 -1.80 -1.11 15.06
CA ILE A 22 -0.78 -2.17 14.95
C ILE A 22 -1.23 -3.27 13.98
N GLN A 23 -2.49 -3.72 14.10
CA GLN A 23 -3.06 -4.74 13.23
C GLN A 23 -3.19 -4.23 11.79
N LEU A 24 -3.70 -3.02 11.60
CA LEU A 24 -3.76 -2.34 10.32
C LEU A 24 -2.37 -2.31 9.66
N ALA A 25 -1.34 -1.85 10.37
CA ALA A 25 0.02 -1.81 9.85
C ALA A 25 0.56 -3.19 9.42
N GLN A 26 0.16 -4.28 10.09
CA GLN A 26 0.50 -5.65 9.67
C GLN A 26 -0.21 -6.01 8.36
N THR A 27 -1.52 -5.78 8.27
CA THR A 27 -2.31 -6.02 7.06
C THR A 27 -1.75 -5.25 5.86
N LEU A 28 -1.46 -3.95 6.02
CA LEU A 28 -0.91 -3.12 4.94
C LEU A 28 0.47 -3.60 4.47
N ARG A 29 1.31 -4.12 5.37
CA ARG A 29 2.60 -4.73 4.99
C ARG A 29 2.42 -6.01 4.18
N GLU A 30 1.44 -6.84 4.53
CA GLU A 30 1.14 -8.05 3.78
C GLU A 30 0.63 -7.73 2.36
N GLU A 31 -0.21 -6.71 2.22
CA GLU A 31 -0.64 -6.22 0.90
C GLU A 31 0.54 -5.69 0.08
N ALA A 32 1.42 -4.89 0.70
CA ALA A 32 2.63 -4.39 0.03
C ALA A 32 3.52 -5.54 -0.46
N LYS A 33 3.68 -6.59 0.35
CA LYS A 33 4.42 -7.79 -0.03
C LYS A 33 3.79 -8.52 -1.22
N LYS A 34 2.46 -8.67 -1.26
CA LYS A 34 1.75 -9.27 -2.41
C LYS A 34 2.00 -8.46 -3.70
N MET A 35 2.01 -7.14 -3.61
CA MET A 35 2.29 -6.28 -4.77
C MET A 35 3.73 -6.44 -5.28
N GLU A 36 4.69 -6.59 -4.37
CA GLU A 36 6.09 -6.89 -4.73
C GLU A 36 6.23 -8.26 -5.40
N ASP A 37 5.59 -9.29 -4.85
CA ASP A 37 5.59 -10.63 -5.43
C ASP A 37 5.00 -10.65 -6.84
N PHE A 38 3.90 -9.91 -7.06
CA PHE A 38 3.29 -9.74 -8.38
C PHE A 38 4.27 -9.08 -9.36
N ARG A 39 4.90 -7.98 -8.94
CA ARG A 39 5.90 -7.25 -9.75
C ARG A 39 7.06 -8.14 -10.17
N GLU A 40 7.59 -8.94 -9.26
CA GLU A 40 8.72 -9.84 -9.56
C GLU A 40 8.31 -10.98 -10.49
N LYS A 41 7.10 -11.54 -10.34
CA LYS A 41 6.56 -12.53 -11.29
C LYS A 41 6.43 -11.97 -12.71
N GLN A 42 5.84 -10.77 -12.87
CA GLN A 42 5.74 -10.14 -14.19
C GLN A 42 7.12 -9.88 -14.81
N LYS A 43 8.08 -9.41 -14.01
CA LYS A 43 9.46 -9.19 -14.46
C LYS A 43 10.11 -10.48 -14.95
N GLN A 44 9.89 -11.61 -14.27
CA GLN A 44 10.41 -12.92 -14.69
C GLN A 44 9.76 -13.39 -15.99
N HIS A 45 8.44 -13.22 -16.16
CA HIS A 45 7.79 -13.60 -17.41
C HIS A 45 8.23 -12.74 -18.59
N ARG A 46 8.32 -11.41 -18.42
CA ARG A 46 8.82 -10.51 -19.45
C ARG A 46 10.21 -10.92 -19.92
N LYS A 47 11.14 -11.20 -18.99
CA LYS A 47 12.49 -11.67 -19.33
C LYS A 47 12.50 -12.92 -20.20
N LYS A 48 11.60 -13.89 -19.94
CA LYS A 48 11.49 -15.11 -20.75
C LYS A 48 11.13 -14.81 -22.20
N ILE A 49 10.14 -13.95 -22.41
CA ILE A 49 9.70 -13.55 -23.76
C ILE A 49 10.78 -12.73 -24.46
N GLU A 50 11.43 -11.81 -23.76
CA GLU A 50 12.56 -11.02 -24.29
C GLU A 50 13.70 -11.92 -24.77
N MET A 51 14.07 -12.96 -24.01
CA MET A 51 15.11 -13.91 -24.41
C MET A 51 14.74 -14.70 -25.68
N ILE A 52 13.48 -15.15 -25.79
CA ILE A 52 12.99 -15.86 -26.99
C ILE A 52 13.09 -14.93 -28.21
N MET A 53 12.59 -13.70 -28.09
CA MET A 53 12.63 -12.73 -29.17
C MET A 53 14.07 -12.37 -29.56
N GLU A 54 14.98 -12.23 -28.60
CA GLU A 54 16.39 -11.96 -28.87
C GLU A 54 17.05 -13.11 -29.66
N ALA A 55 16.77 -14.37 -29.29
CA ALA A 55 17.28 -15.53 -30.00
C ALA A 55 16.80 -15.58 -31.47
N ILE A 56 15.50 -15.35 -31.70
CA ILE A 56 14.92 -15.36 -33.05
C ILE A 56 15.46 -14.18 -33.87
N HIS A 57 15.59 -12.99 -33.28
CA HIS A 57 16.21 -11.85 -33.94
C HIS A 57 17.65 -12.14 -34.38
N LYS A 58 18.46 -12.75 -33.50
CA LYS A 58 19.84 -13.15 -33.83
C LYS A 58 19.88 -14.16 -34.97
N ASN A 59 19.02 -15.18 -34.93
CA ASN A 59 18.94 -16.20 -35.98
C ASN A 59 18.54 -15.58 -37.34
N ARG A 60 17.48 -14.76 -37.37
CA ARG A 60 17.04 -14.04 -38.57
C ARG A 60 18.14 -13.17 -39.17
N ASN A 61 18.83 -12.39 -38.34
CA ASN A 61 19.89 -11.50 -38.81
C ASN A 61 21.11 -12.28 -39.34
N LEU A 62 21.48 -13.39 -38.71
CA LEU A 62 22.55 -14.27 -39.17
C LEU A 62 22.22 -14.86 -40.56
N GLN A 63 21.00 -15.37 -40.72
CA GLN A 63 20.57 -16.03 -41.96
C GLN A 63 20.35 -15.03 -43.09
N TYR A 64 19.90 -13.82 -42.78
CA TYR A 64 19.84 -12.72 -43.74
C TYR A 64 21.22 -12.36 -44.29
N LYS A 65 22.24 -12.24 -43.42
CA LYS A 65 23.63 -11.97 -43.85
C LYS A 65 24.15 -13.08 -44.77
N LYS A 66 24.01 -14.34 -44.34
CA LYS A 66 24.40 -15.52 -45.14
C LYS A 66 23.73 -15.55 -46.51
N THR A 67 22.42 -15.30 -46.56
CA THR A 67 21.66 -15.29 -47.82
C THR A 67 22.15 -14.17 -48.76
N THR A 68 22.50 -13.01 -48.20
CA THR A 68 23.01 -11.87 -48.96
C THR A 68 24.40 -12.14 -49.56
N GLU A 69 25.29 -12.79 -48.81
CA GLU A 69 26.62 -13.19 -49.28
C GLU A 69 26.54 -14.23 -50.43
N VAL A 70 25.66 -15.23 -50.29
CA VAL A 70 25.44 -16.23 -51.34
C VAL A 70 24.83 -15.60 -52.59
N LYS A 71 23.90 -14.65 -52.42
CA LYS A 71 23.34 -13.88 -53.54
C LYS A 71 24.42 -13.12 -54.31
N GLN A 72 25.28 -12.40 -53.60
CA GLN A 72 26.39 -11.65 -54.21
C GLN A 72 27.32 -12.58 -54.99
N THR A 73 27.68 -13.72 -54.40
CA THR A 73 28.54 -14.74 -55.04
C THR A 73 27.91 -15.27 -56.33
N CYS A 74 26.63 -15.66 -56.29
CA CYS A 74 25.89 -16.12 -57.46
C CYS A 74 25.86 -15.07 -58.59
N CYS A 75 25.57 -13.80 -58.24
CA CYS A 75 25.56 -12.70 -59.22
C CYS A 75 26.92 -12.44 -59.89
N CYS A 76 28.04 -12.68 -59.20
CA CYS A 76 29.39 -12.50 -59.75
C CYS A 76 29.77 -13.56 -60.79
N PHE A 77 29.26 -14.79 -60.68
CA PHE A 77 29.55 -15.87 -61.65
C PHE A 77 28.81 -15.70 -62.99
N PHE A 78 27.67 -15.02 -62.98
CA PHE A 78 26.82 -14.83 -64.16
C PHE A 78 27.51 -14.09 -65.33
N PRO A 79 28.15 -12.91 -65.15
CA PRO A 79 28.88 -12.24 -66.23
C PRO A 79 30.17 -12.98 -66.63
N TYR A 80 30.82 -13.70 -65.70
CA TYR A 80 32.06 -14.42 -65.97
C TYR A 80 31.83 -15.64 -66.88
N ALA A 81 30.72 -16.35 -66.69
CA ALA A 81 30.30 -17.43 -67.57
C ALA A 81 29.95 -16.93 -68.99
N ALA A 82 29.31 -15.76 -69.11
CA ALA A 82 28.96 -15.15 -70.39
C ALA A 82 30.20 -14.72 -71.20
N LEU A 83 31.21 -14.13 -70.55
CA LEU A 83 32.44 -13.67 -71.22
C LEU A 83 33.31 -14.82 -71.75
N LEU A 84 33.35 -15.98 -71.08
CA LEU A 84 34.07 -17.16 -71.54
C LEU A 84 33.49 -17.72 -72.86
N TYR A 85 32.18 -17.54 -73.07
CA TYR A 85 31.47 -18.01 -74.26
C TYR A 85 31.87 -17.25 -75.55
N LEU A 86 32.41 -16.02 -75.43
CA LEU A 86 32.82 -15.17 -76.56
C LEU A 86 34.32 -15.30 -76.94
N SER A 87 35.09 -16.19 -76.29
CA SER A 87 36.55 -16.23 -76.44
C SER A 87 37.08 -17.23 -77.49
N SER A 88 38.20 -16.87 -78.14
CA SER A 88 38.80 -17.48 -79.35
C SER A 88 39.26 -18.95 -79.24
N LEU A 89 39.17 -19.68 -80.36
CA LEU A 89 39.30 -21.15 -80.54
C LEU A 89 40.70 -21.78 -80.40
N SER A 90 41.78 -21.02 -80.17
CA SER A 90 43.15 -21.57 -80.21
C SER A 90 43.49 -22.56 -79.07
N CYS A 91 42.71 -22.60 -77.99
CA CYS A 91 42.87 -23.53 -76.86
C CYS A 91 41.53 -24.20 -76.50
N PHE A 92 40.82 -24.72 -77.50
CA PHE A 92 39.46 -25.27 -77.37
C PHE A 92 39.25 -26.19 -76.16
N TRP A 93 40.12 -27.19 -75.96
CA TRP A 93 39.97 -28.15 -74.85
C TRP A 93 40.12 -27.51 -73.46
N GLN A 94 41.03 -26.54 -73.30
CA GLN A 94 41.25 -25.86 -72.02
C GLN A 94 40.13 -24.86 -71.71
N LEU A 95 39.60 -24.19 -72.73
CA LEU A 95 38.42 -23.32 -72.63
C LEU A 95 37.15 -24.10 -72.32
N PHE A 96 36.97 -25.26 -72.95
CA PHE A 96 35.84 -26.17 -72.70
C PHE A 96 35.80 -26.65 -71.24
N LEU A 97 36.95 -27.06 -70.69
CA LEU A 97 37.07 -27.47 -69.28
C LEU A 97 36.74 -26.31 -68.32
N LYS A 98 37.28 -25.10 -68.57
CA LYS A 98 36.97 -23.91 -67.75
C LYS A 98 35.50 -23.51 -67.83
N LEU A 99 34.89 -23.62 -69.01
CA LEU A 99 33.46 -23.31 -69.18
C LEU A 99 32.59 -24.33 -68.44
N ALA A 100 32.91 -25.62 -68.53
CA ALA A 100 32.21 -26.68 -67.81
C ALA A 100 32.32 -26.51 -66.28
N GLN A 101 33.52 -26.20 -65.77
CA GLN A 101 33.74 -25.91 -64.35
C GLN A 101 32.96 -24.66 -63.88
N THR A 102 33.00 -23.58 -64.66
CA THR A 102 32.29 -22.33 -64.33
C THR A 102 30.78 -22.54 -64.34
N LYS A 103 30.26 -23.32 -65.30
CA LYS A 103 28.84 -23.67 -65.37
C LYS A 103 28.40 -24.50 -64.16
N SER A 104 29.18 -25.52 -63.79
CA SER A 104 28.92 -26.32 -62.58
C SER A 104 28.92 -25.46 -61.32
N ALA A 105 29.91 -24.58 -61.16
CA ALA A 105 29.99 -23.68 -60.01
C ALA A 105 28.82 -22.69 -59.94
N LEU A 106 28.33 -22.21 -61.09
CA LEU A 106 27.13 -21.36 -61.16
C LEU A 106 25.88 -22.12 -60.73
N GLU A 107 25.68 -23.34 -61.23
CA GLU A 107 24.54 -24.19 -60.88
C GLU A 107 24.53 -24.55 -59.38
N ASP A 108 25.70 -24.84 -58.80
CA ASP A 108 25.84 -25.10 -57.36
C ASP A 108 25.56 -23.83 -56.52
N SER A 109 26.06 -22.68 -56.98
CA SER A 109 25.81 -21.40 -56.32
C SER A 109 24.34 -20.98 -56.37
N ASP A 110 23.65 -21.22 -57.49
CA ASP A 110 22.22 -20.93 -57.64
C ASP A 110 21.37 -21.86 -56.76
N ARG A 111 21.67 -23.16 -56.74
CA ARG A 111 21.01 -24.11 -55.85
C ARG A 111 21.19 -23.72 -54.37
N SER A 112 22.39 -23.32 -53.98
CA SER A 112 22.67 -22.82 -52.64
C SER A 112 21.88 -21.54 -52.34
N TYR A 113 21.80 -20.61 -53.30
CA TYR A 113 21.01 -19.38 -53.14
C TYR A 113 19.53 -19.68 -52.90
N GLN A 114 18.92 -20.54 -53.74
CA GLN A 114 17.53 -20.97 -53.59
C GLN A 114 17.27 -21.60 -52.21
N GLN A 115 18.16 -22.47 -51.74
CA GLN A 115 18.05 -23.07 -50.41
C GLN A 115 18.12 -22.04 -49.27
N ASN A 116 19.03 -21.08 -49.36
CA ASN A 116 19.15 -20.01 -48.34
C ASN A 116 17.92 -19.09 -48.35
N VAL A 117 17.37 -18.75 -49.53
CA VAL A 117 16.13 -17.98 -49.64
C VAL A 117 14.95 -18.74 -49.00
N MET A 118 14.79 -20.03 -49.29
CA MET A 118 13.74 -20.85 -48.67
C MET A 118 13.89 -20.94 -47.14
N MET A 119 15.13 -21.05 -46.65
CA MET A 119 15.40 -21.07 -45.21
C MET A 119 15.08 -19.72 -44.56
N LEU A 120 15.46 -18.62 -45.22
CA LEU A 120 15.17 -17.27 -44.72
C LEU A 120 13.67 -17.00 -44.64
N GLU A 121 12.87 -17.49 -45.59
CA GLU A 121 11.41 -17.36 -45.52
C GLU A 121 10.83 -18.12 -44.33
N LYS A 122 11.26 -19.37 -44.09
CA LYS A 122 10.83 -20.13 -42.91
C LYS A 122 11.14 -19.40 -41.60
N ILE A 123 12.32 -18.80 -41.49
CA ILE A 123 12.72 -18.02 -40.31
C ILE A 123 11.91 -16.72 -40.20
N ARG A 124 11.56 -16.09 -41.32
CA ARG A 124 10.68 -14.93 -41.33
C ARG A 124 9.28 -15.31 -40.82
N GLU A 125 8.70 -16.40 -41.30
CA GLU A 125 7.41 -16.91 -40.83
C GLU A 125 7.42 -17.20 -39.32
N GLU A 126 8.46 -17.89 -38.84
CA GLU A 126 8.66 -18.14 -37.42
C GLU A 126 8.78 -16.83 -36.62
N TRP A 127 9.55 -15.87 -37.12
CA TRP A 127 9.69 -14.56 -36.48
C TRP A 127 8.37 -13.82 -36.37
N VAL A 128 7.58 -13.76 -37.45
CA VAL A 128 6.27 -13.10 -37.43
C VAL A 128 5.36 -13.77 -36.40
N LYS A 129 5.33 -15.11 -36.40
CA LYS A 129 4.51 -15.88 -35.47
C LYS A 129 4.87 -15.62 -34.00
N GLU A 130 6.16 -15.68 -33.66
CA GLU A 130 6.61 -15.46 -32.29
C GLU A 130 6.51 -13.98 -31.87
N HIS A 131 6.67 -13.05 -32.80
CA HIS A 131 6.47 -11.63 -32.54
C HIS A 131 5.01 -11.32 -32.18
N ILE A 132 4.04 -11.87 -32.93
CA ILE A 132 2.61 -11.71 -32.61
C ILE A 132 2.31 -12.25 -31.22
N LYS A 133 2.77 -13.47 -30.90
CA LYS A 133 2.60 -14.07 -29.56
C LYS A 133 3.22 -13.21 -28.46
N ALA A 134 4.39 -12.62 -28.69
CA ALA A 134 5.03 -11.75 -27.73
C ALA A 134 4.19 -10.48 -27.49
N CYS A 135 3.63 -9.88 -28.55
CA CYS A 135 2.73 -8.73 -28.43
C CYS A 135 1.45 -9.07 -27.64
N GLU A 136 0.77 -10.17 -27.97
CA GLU A 136 -0.42 -10.65 -27.26
C GLU A 136 -0.12 -10.93 -25.77
N PHE A 137 1.05 -11.50 -25.49
CA PHE A 137 1.52 -11.74 -24.13
C PHE A 137 1.72 -10.42 -23.37
N PHE A 138 2.39 -9.43 -23.96
CA PHE A 138 2.64 -8.14 -23.30
C PHE A 138 1.35 -7.34 -23.10
N GLU A 139 0.42 -7.39 -24.05
CA GLU A 139 -0.90 -6.80 -23.89
C GLU A 139 -1.64 -7.42 -22.71
N THR A 140 -1.66 -8.76 -22.63
CA THR A 140 -2.28 -9.48 -21.50
C THR A 140 -1.62 -9.11 -20.17
N GLN A 141 -0.29 -9.07 -20.11
CA GLN A 141 0.45 -8.66 -18.91
C GLN A 141 0.09 -7.23 -18.48
N GLU A 142 -0.11 -6.32 -19.43
CA GLU A 142 -0.46 -4.93 -19.10
C GLU A 142 -1.89 -4.81 -18.58
N CYS A 143 -2.84 -5.53 -19.19
CA CYS A 143 -4.20 -5.62 -18.67
C CYS A 143 -4.23 -6.18 -17.23
N GLU A 144 -3.48 -7.26 -16.98
CA GLU A 144 -3.33 -7.83 -15.64
C GLU A 144 -2.70 -6.84 -14.66
N ARG A 145 -1.66 -6.12 -15.07
CA ARG A 145 -0.96 -5.13 -14.25
C ARG A 145 -1.92 -4.03 -13.80
N ILE A 146 -2.63 -3.43 -14.75
CA ILE A 146 -3.58 -2.34 -14.47
C ILE A 146 -4.68 -2.83 -13.53
N ASN A 147 -5.31 -3.97 -13.84
CA ASN A 147 -6.37 -4.52 -13.00
C ASN A 147 -5.89 -4.85 -11.58
N TYR A 148 -4.72 -5.47 -11.47
CA TYR A 148 -4.15 -5.86 -10.18
C TYR A 148 -3.87 -4.64 -9.30
N PHE A 149 -3.12 -3.65 -9.80
CA PHE A 149 -2.76 -2.48 -8.99
C PHE A 149 -3.96 -1.62 -8.66
N ARG A 150 -4.93 -1.46 -9.57
CA ARG A 150 -6.19 -0.76 -9.27
C ARG A 150 -6.89 -1.41 -8.07
N ASN A 151 -7.07 -2.73 -8.10
CA ASN A 151 -7.80 -3.43 -7.06
C ASN A 151 -7.01 -3.46 -5.74
N ALA A 152 -5.69 -3.60 -5.79
CA ALA A 152 -4.83 -3.58 -4.61
C ALA A 152 -4.86 -2.21 -3.92
N LEU A 153 -4.72 -1.12 -4.67
CA LEU A 153 -4.80 0.24 -4.12
C LEU A 153 -6.19 0.55 -3.57
N TRP A 154 -7.25 0.11 -4.26
CA TRP A 154 -8.62 0.23 -3.78
C TRP A 154 -8.82 -0.45 -2.43
N LEU A 155 -8.33 -1.68 -2.29
CA LEU A 155 -8.39 -2.41 -1.02
C LEU A 155 -7.60 -1.68 0.08
N HIS A 156 -6.40 -1.19 -0.24
CA HIS A 156 -5.53 -0.48 0.68
C HIS A 156 -6.21 0.76 1.29
N VAL A 157 -6.81 1.60 0.44
CA VAL A 157 -7.48 2.83 0.91
C VAL A 157 -8.80 2.52 1.64
N ASN A 158 -9.48 1.43 1.30
CA ASN A 158 -10.66 0.99 2.04
C ASN A 158 -10.29 0.51 3.44
N GLN A 159 -9.17 -0.17 3.59
CA GLN A 159 -8.70 -0.64 4.90
C GLN A 159 -8.34 0.54 5.82
N LEU A 160 -7.75 1.60 5.27
CA LEU A 160 -7.53 2.86 5.99
C LEU A 160 -8.86 3.54 6.37
N SER A 161 -9.80 3.61 5.44
CA SER A 161 -11.12 4.21 5.68
C SER A 161 -11.90 3.46 6.77
N GLN A 162 -11.80 2.13 6.78
CA GLN A 162 -12.43 1.29 7.80
C GLN A 162 -11.84 1.55 9.19
N ASP A 163 -10.52 1.71 9.31
CA ASP A 163 -9.85 2.03 10.58
C ASP A 163 -10.31 3.40 11.11
N CYS A 164 -10.51 4.40 10.25
CA CYS A 164 -11.08 5.69 10.65
C CYS A 164 -12.47 5.54 11.28
N VAL A 165 -13.36 4.75 10.67
CA VAL A 165 -14.71 4.50 11.21
C VAL A 165 -14.64 3.75 12.54
N GLN A 166 -13.79 2.72 12.62
CA GLN A 166 -13.60 1.96 13.85
C GLN A 166 -13.08 2.84 15.00
N ASN A 167 -12.13 3.74 14.72
CA ASN A 167 -11.59 4.66 15.71
C ASN A 167 -12.65 5.67 16.16
N ASP A 168 -13.46 6.20 15.24
CA ASP A 168 -14.59 7.09 15.60
C ASP A 168 -15.56 6.41 16.56
N GLU A 169 -15.91 5.14 16.34
CA GLU A 169 -16.73 4.36 17.28
C GLU A 169 -16.08 4.27 18.68
N LYS A 170 -14.75 4.08 18.76
CA LYS A 170 -14.04 4.06 20.06
C LYS A 170 -14.12 5.40 20.76
N TYR A 171 -13.95 6.51 20.02
CA TYR A 171 -14.03 7.86 20.59
C TYR A 171 -15.46 8.19 21.04
N GLU A 172 -16.47 7.71 20.32
CA GLU A 172 -17.86 7.84 20.71
C GLU A 172 -18.17 7.10 22.02
N GLU A 173 -17.61 5.91 22.24
CA GLU A 173 -17.77 5.19 23.50
C GLU A 173 -17.12 5.93 24.70
N ILE A 174 -16.03 6.67 24.46
CA ILE A 174 -15.44 7.57 25.47
C ILE A 174 -16.43 8.70 25.80
N ARG A 175 -16.98 9.38 24.79
CA ARG A 175 -17.95 10.47 24.96
C ARG A 175 -19.17 10.03 25.75
N LYS A 176 -19.80 8.93 25.36
CA LYS A 176 -20.93 8.31 26.09
C LYS A 176 -20.60 7.93 27.54
N SER A 177 -19.34 7.59 27.82
CA SER A 177 -18.89 7.30 29.19
C SER A 177 -18.74 8.57 30.01
N LEU A 178 -18.25 9.66 29.41
CA LEU A 178 -18.11 10.96 30.06
C LEU A 178 -19.46 11.62 30.37
N GLU A 179 -20.47 11.44 29.51
CA GLU A 179 -21.84 11.89 29.78
C GLU A 179 -22.45 11.29 31.06
N LYS A 180 -21.91 10.16 31.54
CA LYS A 180 -22.36 9.49 32.77
C LYS A 180 -21.65 10.00 34.03
N CYS A 181 -20.68 10.90 33.89
CA CYS A 181 -20.03 11.55 35.03
C CYS A 181 -21.01 12.45 35.79
N SER A 182 -21.04 12.34 37.11
CA SER A 182 -21.80 13.25 37.97
C SER A 182 -20.91 13.72 39.13
N ILE A 183 -20.70 15.04 39.16
CA ILE A 183 -19.93 15.70 40.20
C ILE A 183 -20.61 15.48 41.55
N GLU A 184 -21.94 15.60 41.60
CA GLU A 184 -22.75 15.44 42.82
C GLU A 184 -22.58 14.04 43.41
N LYS A 185 -22.76 13.00 42.58
CA LYS A 185 -22.59 11.60 43.01
C LYS A 185 -21.17 11.31 43.45
N ASP A 186 -20.18 11.90 42.79
CA ASP A 186 -18.78 11.69 43.13
C ASP A 186 -18.37 12.37 44.44
N ILE A 187 -18.87 13.58 44.69
CA ILE A 187 -18.68 14.29 45.96
C ILE A 187 -19.42 13.55 47.08
N GLU A 188 -20.66 13.11 46.85
CA GLU A 188 -21.41 12.32 47.82
C GLU A 188 -20.68 11.01 48.15
N PHE A 189 -20.22 10.29 47.13
CA PHE A 189 -19.40 9.08 47.31
C PHE A 189 -18.14 9.37 48.13
N PHE A 190 -17.43 10.46 47.84
CA PHE A 190 -16.22 10.85 48.57
C PHE A 190 -16.50 11.18 50.04
N VAL A 191 -17.51 12.02 50.32
CA VAL A 191 -17.89 12.41 51.69
C VAL A 191 -18.31 11.17 52.47
N ASN A 192 -19.12 10.29 51.88
CA ASN A 192 -19.56 9.07 52.54
C ASN A 192 -18.40 8.11 52.86
N LEU A 193 -17.40 8.05 51.99
CA LEU A 193 -16.22 7.20 52.18
C LEU A 193 -15.20 7.80 53.17
N ARG A 194 -15.10 9.13 53.29
CA ARG A 194 -14.03 9.82 54.03
C ARG A 194 -14.50 10.60 55.27
N LYS A 195 -15.80 10.65 55.56
CA LYS A 195 -16.32 11.37 56.75
C LYS A 195 -15.67 10.85 58.04
N THR A 196 -15.25 11.77 58.89
CA THR A 196 -14.62 11.48 60.20
C THR A 196 -15.59 11.63 61.38
N GLY A 197 -16.82 12.06 61.12
CA GLY A 197 -17.86 12.30 62.11
C GLY A 197 -18.88 13.30 61.59
N SER A 198 -20.08 13.31 62.18
CA SER A 198 -21.14 14.27 61.86
C SER A 198 -21.32 15.34 62.95
N LEU A 199 -20.62 15.19 64.07
CA LEU A 199 -20.73 16.06 65.25
C LEU A 199 -19.48 16.92 65.36
N ALA A 200 -19.70 18.23 65.52
CA ALA A 200 -18.64 19.15 65.88
C ALA A 200 -18.21 18.89 67.33
N PRO A 201 -16.93 19.13 67.68
CA PRO A 201 -16.48 19.10 69.07
C PRO A 201 -17.35 20.02 69.95
N ALA A 202 -17.77 19.52 71.11
CA ALA A 202 -18.57 20.30 72.04
C ALA A 202 -17.75 21.50 72.58
N PRO A 203 -18.35 22.69 72.75
CA PRO A 203 -17.69 23.80 73.41
C PRO A 203 -17.23 23.41 74.82
N VAL A 204 -16.00 23.76 75.18
CA VAL A 204 -15.48 23.56 76.54
C VAL A 204 -16.08 24.63 77.46
N VAL A 205 -16.79 24.20 78.49
CA VAL A 205 -17.41 25.10 79.48
C VAL A 205 -16.45 25.27 80.65
N TYR A 206 -16.33 26.50 81.18
CA TYR A 206 -15.54 26.77 82.37
C TYR A 206 -16.16 26.09 83.60
N GLU A 207 -15.39 25.24 84.27
CA GLU A 207 -15.77 24.61 85.54
C GLU A 207 -15.01 25.30 86.69
N ASN A 208 -15.76 25.97 87.56
CA ASN A 208 -15.21 26.58 88.76
C ASN A 208 -15.17 25.57 89.92
N TYR A 209 -13.98 25.05 90.24
CA TYR A 209 -13.80 24.08 91.33
C TYR A 209 -13.72 24.70 92.74
N TYR A 210 -13.74 26.03 92.87
CA TYR A 210 -13.59 26.74 94.15
C TYR A 210 -14.93 27.18 94.78
N ASN A 211 -16.06 27.08 94.05
CA ASN A 211 -17.39 27.42 94.55
C ASN A 211 -18.35 26.22 94.48
N THR A 212 -18.57 25.52 95.60
CA THR A 212 -19.51 24.38 95.73
C THR A 212 -20.99 24.77 95.74
N GLN A 213 -21.34 26.02 95.46
CA GLN A 213 -22.73 26.49 95.44
C GLN A 213 -23.35 26.20 94.05
N ARG A 214 -24.12 25.11 93.96
CA ARG A 214 -25.00 24.80 92.83
C ARG A 214 -26.04 25.91 92.64
N ASN A 215 -25.74 26.90 91.81
CA ASN A 215 -26.76 27.74 91.20
C ASN A 215 -26.82 27.43 89.71
N ALA A 216 -27.71 26.51 89.36
CA ALA A 216 -28.12 26.26 87.98
C ALA A 216 -28.91 27.48 87.47
N THR A 217 -28.20 28.48 86.96
CA THR A 217 -28.81 29.39 85.99
C THR A 217 -28.72 28.70 84.63
N PRO A 218 -29.83 28.49 83.92
CA PRO A 218 -29.80 27.89 82.59
C PRO A 218 -29.19 28.92 81.66
N VAL A 219 -27.86 28.87 81.47
CA VAL A 219 -27.21 29.55 80.36
C VAL A 219 -27.78 28.88 79.11
N ARG A 220 -28.67 29.61 78.46
CA ARG A 220 -29.32 29.26 77.21
C ARG A 220 -28.25 28.70 76.29
N SER A 221 -28.33 27.40 75.98
CA SER A 221 -27.44 26.75 75.04
C SER A 221 -27.42 27.62 73.78
N PRO A 222 -26.25 28.05 73.27
CA PRO A 222 -26.21 28.68 71.97
C PRO A 222 -26.91 27.70 71.02
N VAL A 223 -27.96 28.17 70.35
CA VAL A 223 -28.59 27.42 69.26
C VAL A 223 -27.45 26.94 68.38
N PRO A 224 -27.42 25.66 67.94
CA PRO A 224 -26.37 25.19 67.06
C PRO A 224 -26.33 26.14 65.88
N VAL A 225 -25.30 26.99 65.81
CA VAL A 225 -25.10 27.83 64.65
C VAL A 225 -24.92 26.82 63.52
N PRO A 226 -25.80 26.80 62.51
CA PRO A 226 -25.55 25.97 61.36
C PRO A 226 -24.19 26.43 60.86
N ILE A 227 -23.18 25.57 60.96
CA ILE A 227 -21.93 25.77 60.23
C ILE A 227 -22.40 26.02 58.82
N SER A 228 -22.21 27.23 58.28
CA SER A 228 -22.57 27.56 56.91
C SER A 228 -21.90 26.52 56.03
N ARG A 229 -22.65 25.47 55.71
CA ARG A 229 -22.19 24.35 54.92
C ARG A 229 -21.98 24.95 53.55
N ARG A 230 -20.71 25.21 53.23
CA ARG A 230 -20.18 25.46 51.89
C ARG A 230 -21.05 26.44 51.08
N GLY A 231 -20.54 27.65 50.84
CA GLY A 231 -21.14 28.53 49.82
C GLY A 231 -21.44 27.73 48.54
N PRO A 232 -22.48 28.12 47.77
CA PRO A 232 -22.96 27.35 46.63
C PRO A 232 -21.78 26.89 45.77
N LEU A 233 -21.81 25.61 45.36
CA LEU A 233 -20.83 25.08 44.39
C LEU A 233 -20.72 26.10 43.24
N PRO A 234 -19.50 26.41 42.77
CA PRO A 234 -19.35 27.24 41.59
C PRO A 234 -20.23 26.62 40.51
N THR A 235 -21.23 27.36 40.06
CA THR A 235 -21.98 26.96 38.88
C THR A 235 -20.97 26.95 37.75
N PRO A 236 -20.82 25.85 36.97
CA PRO A 236 -19.99 25.89 35.79
C PRO A 236 -20.54 27.01 34.90
N ILE A 237 -19.80 28.12 34.83
CA ILE A 237 -20.18 29.22 33.95
C ILE A 237 -19.78 28.75 32.56
N SER A 238 -20.71 28.13 31.84
CA SER A 238 -20.67 28.15 30.38
C SER A 238 -20.93 29.59 29.96
N ALA A 239 -19.91 30.45 30.10
CA ALA A 239 -20.01 31.82 29.65
C ALA A 239 -20.19 31.80 28.13
N PRO A 240 -21.13 32.55 27.55
CA PRO A 240 -21.19 32.74 26.11
C PRO A 240 -19.96 33.57 25.71
N GLY A 241 -18.83 32.90 25.50
CA GLY A 241 -17.54 33.55 25.28
C GLY A 241 -16.29 32.73 25.63
N GLU A 242 -16.39 31.59 26.32
CA GLU A 242 -15.32 30.60 26.22
C GLU A 242 -15.43 29.88 24.88
N PRO A 243 -14.32 29.58 24.19
CA PRO A 243 -14.38 28.88 22.92
C PRO A 243 -15.12 27.57 23.17
N ASP A 244 -16.27 27.47 22.54
CA ASP A 244 -17.01 26.24 22.43
C ASP A 244 -16.00 25.13 22.10
N TYR A 245 -15.80 24.18 23.03
CA TYR A 245 -15.27 22.87 22.67
C TYR A 245 -16.38 22.12 21.88
N THR A 246 -16.97 22.77 20.89
CA THR A 246 -17.92 22.20 19.97
C THR A 246 -17.51 22.58 18.55
N THR A 247 -17.37 21.51 17.77
CA THR A 247 -17.23 21.46 16.32
C THR A 247 -15.96 22.09 15.74
N VAL A 248 -15.00 21.21 15.44
CA VAL A 248 -14.07 21.41 14.31
C VAL A 248 -14.93 21.43 13.04
N ASP A 249 -15.54 22.58 12.77
CA ASP A 249 -16.20 22.86 11.50
C ASP A 249 -15.09 23.23 10.50
N GLY A 250 -14.58 22.21 9.80
CA GLY A 250 -13.40 22.41 8.97
C GLY A 250 -12.79 21.16 8.35
N TYR A 251 -13.58 20.12 8.05
CA TYR A 251 -13.18 19.13 7.05
C TYR A 251 -13.78 19.52 5.70
N SER A 252 -13.12 20.44 5.01
CA SER A 252 -13.35 20.59 3.57
C SER A 252 -12.57 19.47 2.87
N LEU A 253 -13.29 18.42 2.49
CA LEU A 253 -12.79 17.39 1.57
C LEU A 253 -12.51 18.06 0.22
N ILE A 254 -11.23 18.21 -0.10
CA ILE A 254 -10.73 18.24 -1.49
C ILE A 254 -10.10 16.88 -1.74
#